data_AF-A0A815SPD5-F1
#
_entry.id   AF-A0A815SPD5-F1
#
_cell.length_a   1.000
_cell.length_b   1.000
_cell.length_c   1.000
_cell.angle_alpha   90.00
_cell.angle_beta   90.00
_cell.angle_gamma   90.00
#
_symmetry.space_group_name_H-M   'P 1'
#
loop_
_entity.id
_entity.type
_entity.pdbx_description
1 polymer ?
#
loop_
_entity_poly.entity_id
_entity_poly.type
_entity_poly.pdbx_seq_one_letter_code
_entity_poly.pdbx_strand_id
1 'polypeptide(L)'
;MLQNIITNLLMERSYNEKEYPAWLLFETENSLLIRDTQYDLLKTMLEDKENSIYQLNMGEGKTSVILVILNQMLADGKNISRINCLELLMGVMQELLRNKFRGLLQKKIYVMPFSREVVFDTGNVKKITEMLTECKNRKHVLLVTPEQRLCFQLKKQETFLEYLQSKDADDLFDWERHNDHHKYTHLANNKNPYILTEFQVVLRQALETLGYINSNNKILKYPSEGYNTFQEQVDHEISNISSQKEYHARPNVNATFVILWYNSRQLKTHLEQQIGLLYSIDEFKFFDILDESDEILRHGKELN
;
A
#
# COMPACT_ATOMS: atom_id res chain seq x y z
N MET A 1 39.97 11.30 7.29
CA MET A 1 39.34 9.96 7.31
C MET A 1 40.24 8.93 7.99
N LEU A 2 41.44 8.64 7.49
CA LEU A 2 42.36 7.66 8.11
C LEU A 2 42.73 7.98 9.56
N GLN A 3 42.98 9.27 9.85
CA GLN A 3 43.31 9.73 11.20
C GLN A 3 42.14 9.55 12.19
N ASN A 4 40.89 9.76 11.75
CA ASN A 4 39.71 9.53 12.59
C ASN A 4 39.51 8.04 12.89
N ILE A 5 39.78 7.17 11.91
CA ILE A 5 39.75 5.71 12.10
C ILE A 5 40.77 5.30 13.15
N ILE A 6 42.03 5.76 13.02
CA ILE A 6 43.10 5.41 13.96
C ILE A 6 42.78 5.94 15.37
N THR A 7 42.35 7.19 15.48
CA THR A 7 41.98 7.77 16.77
C THR A 7 40.82 7.02 17.41
N ASN A 8 39.79 6.64 16.65
CA ASN A 8 38.68 5.83 17.16
C ASN A 8 39.15 4.45 17.60
N LEU A 9 39.98 3.75 16.83
CA LEU A 9 40.49 2.42 17.17
C LEU A 9 41.30 2.40 18.49
N LEU A 10 41.85 3.55 18.90
CA LEU A 10 42.62 3.68 20.14
C LEU A 10 41.75 3.99 21.37
N MET A 11 40.45 4.26 21.19
CA MET A 11 39.53 4.53 22.31
C MET A 11 39.01 3.24 22.93
N GLU A 12 38.87 3.21 24.26
CA GLU A 12 38.26 2.10 24.99
C GLU A 12 36.76 2.01 24.67
N ARG A 13 36.27 0.77 24.46
CA ARG A 13 34.87 0.46 24.10
C ARG A 13 34.32 -0.65 24.99
N SER A 14 33.01 -0.59 25.21
CA SER A 14 32.28 -1.62 25.94
C SER A 14 31.84 -2.81 25.08
N TYR A 15 31.93 -2.71 23.75
CA TYR A 15 31.55 -3.77 22.81
C TYR A 15 32.74 -4.29 22.00
N ASN A 16 32.63 -5.53 21.51
CA ASN A 16 33.66 -6.14 20.68
C ASN A 16 33.54 -5.70 19.21
N GLU A 17 34.52 -4.94 18.73
CA GLU A 17 34.57 -4.43 17.35
C GLU A 17 34.55 -5.53 16.27
N LYS A 18 35.10 -6.71 16.59
CA LYS A 18 35.10 -7.84 15.65
C LYS A 18 33.71 -8.47 15.53
N GLU A 19 32.92 -8.40 16.59
CA GLU A 19 31.55 -8.88 16.61
C GLU A 19 30.59 -7.87 15.96
N TYR A 20 30.84 -6.57 16.18
CA TYR A 20 30.01 -5.48 15.68
C TYR A 20 30.78 -4.48 14.79
N PRO A 21 31.31 -4.92 13.63
CA PRO A 21 32.11 -4.06 12.76
C PRO A 21 31.30 -2.87 12.21
N ALA A 22 29.98 -3.05 12.02
CA ALA A 22 29.11 -1.97 11.53
C ALA A 22 28.99 -0.80 12.53
N TRP A 23 29.16 -1.05 13.83
CA TRP A 23 29.07 -0.04 14.87
C TRP A 23 30.30 0.85 14.86
N LEU A 24 31.48 0.25 14.70
CA LEU A 24 32.74 0.97 14.52
C LEU A 24 32.73 1.83 13.25
N LEU A 25 32.17 1.32 12.15
CA LEU A 25 31.99 2.10 10.92
C LEU A 25 31.08 3.30 11.15
N PHE A 26 29.98 3.10 11.89
CA PHE A 26 29.06 4.17 12.26
C PHE A 26 29.72 5.24 13.13
N GLU A 27 30.45 4.86 14.19
CA GLU A 27 31.22 5.78 15.06
C GLU A 27 32.21 6.62 14.26
N THR A 28 32.94 5.96 13.36
CA THR A 28 33.95 6.60 12.50
C THR A 28 33.33 7.60 11.55
N GLU A 29 32.25 7.22 10.88
CA GLU A 29 31.57 8.10 9.94
C GLU A 29 30.96 9.31 10.63
N ASN A 30 30.40 9.10 11.83
CA ASN A 30 29.66 10.14 12.56
C ASN A 30 30.51 10.92 13.57
N SER A 31 31.81 10.61 13.69
CA SER A 31 32.74 11.23 14.64
C SER A 31 32.17 11.27 16.07
N LEU A 32 31.63 10.13 16.51
CA LEU A 32 31.06 9.92 17.84
C LEU A 32 31.47 8.57 18.40
N LEU A 33 31.27 8.38 19.71
CA LEU A 33 31.33 7.07 20.36
C LEU A 33 29.93 6.64 20.80
N ILE A 34 29.65 5.34 20.66
CA ILE A 34 28.44 4.74 21.22
C ILE A 34 28.64 4.62 22.73
N ARG A 35 27.69 5.14 23.50
CA ARG A 35 27.73 5.10 24.97
C ARG A 35 27.38 3.71 25.47
N ASP A 36 27.91 3.32 26.62
CA ASP A 36 27.64 2.03 27.25
C ASP A 36 26.14 1.77 27.43
N THR A 37 25.40 2.79 27.87
CA THR A 37 23.94 2.71 28.01
C THR A 37 23.21 2.48 26.69
N GLN A 38 23.71 3.01 25.57
CA GLN A 38 23.15 2.76 24.24
C GLN A 38 23.47 1.34 23.78
N TYR A 39 24.68 0.85 24.06
CA TYR A 39 25.09 -0.53 23.76
C TYR A 39 24.25 -1.56 24.52
N ASP A 40 24.13 -1.42 25.84
CA ASP A 40 23.37 -2.35 26.68
C ASP A 40 21.90 -2.41 26.24
N LEU A 41 21.33 -1.24 25.91
CA LEU A 41 19.98 -1.15 25.39
C LEU A 41 19.83 -1.81 24.01
N LEU A 42 20.74 -1.54 23.07
CA LEU A 42 20.73 -2.16 21.75
C LEU A 42 20.84 -3.69 21.83
N LYS A 43 21.69 -4.20 22.72
CA LYS A 43 21.82 -5.64 22.95
C LYS A 43 20.52 -6.22 23.49
N THR A 44 19.92 -5.56 24.49
CA THR A 44 18.61 -5.96 25.04
C THR A 44 17.53 -6.00 23.94
N MET A 45 17.44 -4.95 23.11
CA MET A 45 16.49 -4.87 21.99
C MET A 45 16.69 -5.97 20.95
N LEU A 46 17.94 -6.39 20.68
CA LEU A 46 18.26 -7.43 19.70
C LEU A 46 18.03 -8.85 20.23
N GLU A 47 18.15 -9.05 21.54
CA GLU A 47 17.86 -10.33 22.20
C GLU A 47 16.37 -10.54 22.41
N ASP A 48 15.61 -9.45 22.46
CA ASP A 48 14.16 -9.47 22.59
C ASP A 48 13.48 -10.10 21.37
N LYS A 49 12.51 -10.97 21.64
CA LYS A 49 11.76 -11.71 20.61
C LYS A 49 10.29 -11.33 20.55
N GLU A 50 9.85 -10.48 21.48
CA GLU A 50 8.49 -10.01 21.56
C GLU A 50 8.40 -8.51 21.20
N ASN A 51 7.17 -8.01 21.11
CA ASN A 51 6.93 -6.59 20.87
C ASN A 51 7.22 -5.81 22.14
N SER A 52 8.25 -4.96 22.10
CA SER A 52 8.73 -4.26 23.28
C SER A 52 8.83 -2.75 23.06
N ILE A 53 8.54 -2.02 24.14
CA ILE A 53 8.56 -0.56 24.17
C ILE A 53 9.73 -0.13 25.05
N TYR A 54 10.56 0.75 24.52
CA TYR A 54 11.73 1.27 25.22
C TYR A 54 11.64 2.80 25.32
N GLN A 55 11.64 3.31 26.54
CA GLN A 55 11.67 4.73 26.81
C GLN A 55 13.10 5.19 27.04
N LEU A 56 13.45 6.28 26.39
CA LEU A 56 14.74 6.96 26.54
C LEU A 56 14.51 8.43 26.86
N ASN A 57 15.47 9.07 27.50
CA ASN A 57 15.41 10.51 27.74
C ASN A 57 15.76 11.29 26.46
N MET A 58 15.35 12.56 26.41
CA MET A 58 15.73 13.46 25.33
C MET A 58 17.25 13.65 25.31
N GLY A 59 17.84 13.68 24.12
CA GLY A 59 19.30 13.83 23.95
C GLY A 59 20.12 12.55 24.17
N GLU A 60 19.49 11.41 24.44
CA GLU A 60 20.19 10.10 24.53
C GLU A 60 20.50 9.48 23.17
N GLY A 61 20.16 10.15 22.06
CA GLY A 61 20.50 9.70 20.71
C GLY A 61 19.58 8.59 20.18
N LYS A 62 18.29 8.60 20.54
CA LYS A 62 17.28 7.63 20.08
C LYS A 62 17.29 7.45 18.56
N THR A 63 16.96 8.51 17.84
CA THR A 63 16.87 8.50 16.38
C THR A 63 18.26 8.55 15.73
N SER A 64 19.18 9.31 16.31
CA SER A 64 20.47 9.61 15.69
C SER A 64 21.52 8.51 15.83
N VAL A 65 21.37 7.60 16.81
CA VAL A 65 22.31 6.51 17.10
C VAL A 65 21.58 5.16 17.17
N ILE A 66 20.66 5.00 18.12
CA ILE A 66 20.05 3.69 18.43
C ILE A 66 19.25 3.18 17.25
N LEU A 67 18.35 4.00 16.70
CA LEU A 67 17.51 3.63 15.57
C LEU A 67 18.33 3.24 14.34
N VAL A 68 19.42 3.97 14.05
CA VAL A 68 20.31 3.68 12.92
C VAL A 68 21.01 2.35 13.11
N ILE A 69 21.60 2.12 14.29
CA ILE A 69 22.32 0.89 14.60
C ILE A 69 21.35 -0.30 14.63
N LEU A 70 20.20 -0.16 15.26
CA LEU A 70 19.17 -1.20 15.30
C LEU A 70 18.74 -1.59 13.89
N ASN A 71 18.43 -0.62 13.02
CA ASN A 71 18.10 -0.88 11.62
C ASN A 71 19.22 -1.61 10.87
N GLN A 72 20.47 -1.21 11.11
CA GLN A 72 21.64 -1.84 10.50
C GLN A 72 21.74 -3.33 10.87
N MET A 73 21.36 -3.69 12.10
CA MET A 73 21.41 -5.06 12.61
C MET A 73 20.19 -5.88 12.18
N LEU A 74 18.99 -5.29 12.17
CA LEU A 74 17.76 -5.97 11.78
C LEU A 74 17.64 -6.20 10.26
N ALA A 75 18.34 -5.40 9.45
CA ALA A 75 18.43 -5.61 8.00
C ALA A 75 19.32 -6.83 7.66
N ASP A 76 18.84 -8.02 7.98
CA ASP A 76 19.55 -9.30 7.87
C ASP A 76 19.52 -9.92 6.46
N GLY A 77 18.67 -9.39 5.58
CA GLY A 77 18.44 -9.89 4.21
C GLY A 77 17.35 -10.97 4.12
N LYS A 78 16.79 -11.38 5.27
CA LYS A 78 15.62 -12.26 5.35
C LYS A 78 14.35 -11.43 5.59
N ASN A 79 14.46 -10.41 6.42
CA ASN A 79 13.42 -9.50 6.83
C ASN A 79 13.71 -8.08 6.31
N ILE A 80 12.67 -7.31 6.07
CA ILE A 80 12.78 -5.89 5.70
C ILE A 80 12.69 -5.06 6.98
N SER A 81 13.74 -4.29 7.27
CA SER A 81 13.72 -3.31 8.37
C SER A 81 12.88 -2.11 7.94
N ARG A 82 11.78 -1.88 8.66
CA ARG A 82 10.80 -0.83 8.36
C ARG A 82 10.74 0.18 9.51
N ILE A 83 11.11 1.42 9.24
CA ILE A 83 10.96 2.54 10.15
C ILE A 83 9.61 3.18 9.90
N ASN A 84 8.80 3.29 10.95
CA ASN A 84 7.53 3.98 10.94
C ASN A 84 7.72 5.37 11.56
N CYS A 85 7.33 6.41 10.82
CA CYS A 85 7.34 7.79 11.31
C CYS A 85 6.05 8.51 10.93
N LEU A 86 5.73 9.58 11.65
CA LEU A 86 4.61 10.45 11.28
C LEU A 86 4.90 11.18 9.95
N GLU A 87 3.86 11.48 9.18
CA GLU A 87 3.97 12.21 7.90
C GLU A 87 4.71 13.54 8.06
N LEU A 88 4.44 14.26 9.15
CA LEU A 88 5.05 15.54 9.48
C LEU A 88 6.58 15.46 9.71
N LEU A 89 7.10 14.27 10.03
CA LEU A 89 8.52 14.02 10.32
C LEU A 89 9.22 13.32 9.17
N MET A 90 8.49 12.88 8.14
CA MET A 90 9.02 12.10 7.04
C MET A 90 10.25 12.76 6.40
N GLY A 91 10.18 14.07 6.11
CA GLY A 91 11.29 14.80 5.51
C GLY A 91 12.54 14.82 6.40
N VAL A 92 12.36 15.12 7.69
CA VAL A 92 13.46 15.17 8.68
C VAL A 92 14.07 13.79 8.88
N MET A 93 13.24 12.76 9.03
CA MET A 93 13.68 11.38 9.19
C MET A 93 14.43 10.89 7.94
N GLN A 94 13.91 11.21 6.75
CA GLN A 94 14.55 10.83 5.50
C GLN A 94 15.93 11.48 5.35
N GLU A 95 16.06 12.77 5.66
CA GLU A 95 17.35 13.47 5.62
C GLU A 95 18.33 12.90 6.65
N LEU A 96 17.87 12.69 7.89
CA LEU A 96 18.67 12.10 8.96
C LEU A 96 19.20 10.72 8.53
N LEU A 97 18.32 9.82 8.10
CA LEU A 97 18.72 8.47 7.68
C LEU A 97 19.66 8.51 6.48
N ARG A 98 19.39 9.36 5.47
CA ARG A 98 20.31 9.53 4.33
C ARG A 98 21.69 9.99 4.80
N ASN A 99 21.77 10.95 5.71
CA ASN A 99 23.05 11.44 6.24
C ASN A 99 23.79 10.36 7.05
N LYS A 100 23.06 9.53 7.81
CA LYS A 100 23.65 8.47 8.65
C LYS A 100 24.07 7.21 7.87
N PHE A 101 23.49 6.95 6.71
CA PHE A 101 23.71 5.72 5.96
C PHE A 101 24.49 5.88 4.63
N ARG A 102 24.74 7.11 4.17
CA ARG A 102 25.32 7.37 2.83
C ARG A 102 26.80 7.01 2.70
N GLY A 103 27.60 7.00 3.77
CA GLY A 103 29.04 6.76 3.71
C GLY A 103 29.42 5.30 3.86
N LEU A 104 29.94 4.89 5.02
CA LEU A 104 30.55 3.58 5.22
C LEU A 104 29.53 2.46 5.34
N LEU A 105 28.32 2.75 5.84
CA LEU A 105 27.24 1.77 5.95
C LEU A 105 26.55 1.46 4.62
N GLN A 106 26.63 2.37 3.64
CA GLN A 106 26.12 2.22 2.27
C GLN A 106 24.68 1.69 2.17
N LYS A 107 23.77 2.21 3.00
CA LYS A 107 22.34 1.85 2.91
C LYS A 107 21.56 2.89 2.12
N LYS A 108 20.66 2.40 1.27
CA LYS A 108 19.65 3.23 0.60
C LYS A 108 18.39 3.29 1.47
N ILE A 109 17.76 4.45 1.49
CA ILE A 109 16.46 4.67 2.14
C ILE A 109 15.38 4.62 1.06
N TYR A 110 14.53 3.60 1.14
CA TYR A 110 13.33 3.49 0.32
C TYR A 110 12.16 4.12 1.05
N VAL A 111 11.27 4.77 0.32
CA VAL A 111 9.99 5.27 0.85
C VAL A 111 8.88 4.48 0.19
N MET A 112 7.88 4.06 0.96
CA MET A 112 6.71 3.38 0.39
C MET A 112 5.96 4.33 -0.57
N PRO A 113 5.87 4.03 -1.88
CA PRO A 113 5.32 4.92 -2.89
C PRO A 113 3.80 4.71 -2.96
N PHE A 114 3.11 4.86 -1.84
CA PHE A 114 1.69 4.55 -1.75
C PHE A 114 0.90 5.66 -1.09
N SER A 115 -0.14 6.13 -1.77
CA SER A 115 -1.18 7.00 -1.22
C SER A 115 -2.52 6.54 -1.80
N ARG A 116 -3.63 7.08 -1.28
CA ARG A 116 -4.97 6.73 -1.79
C ARG A 116 -5.16 7.09 -3.27
N GLU A 117 -4.41 8.05 -3.78
CA GLU A 117 -4.53 8.56 -5.15
C GLU A 117 -3.71 7.73 -6.15
N VAL A 118 -2.84 6.83 -5.67
CA VAL A 118 -2.04 5.98 -6.56
C VAL A 118 -2.95 4.96 -7.24
N VAL A 119 -2.95 4.99 -8.57
CA VAL A 119 -3.63 3.97 -9.38
C VAL A 119 -3.03 2.61 -9.06
N PHE A 120 -3.87 1.72 -8.54
CA PHE A 120 -3.47 0.39 -8.15
C PHE A 120 -3.63 -0.57 -9.32
N ASP A 121 -2.69 -0.52 -10.27
CA ASP A 121 -2.62 -1.41 -11.42
C ASP A 121 -1.56 -2.52 -11.20
N THR A 122 -1.58 -3.56 -12.05
CA THR A 122 -0.58 -4.64 -12.01
C THR A 122 0.85 -4.12 -12.15
N GLY A 123 1.06 -3.06 -12.93
CA GLY A 123 2.36 -2.43 -13.15
C GLY A 123 2.95 -1.82 -11.88
N ASN A 124 2.17 -1.06 -11.13
CA ASN A 124 2.61 -0.41 -9.89
C ASN A 124 2.79 -1.43 -8.76
N VAL A 125 1.92 -2.44 -8.66
CA VAL A 125 2.11 -3.55 -7.70
C VAL A 125 3.43 -4.29 -7.98
N LYS A 126 3.76 -4.53 -9.26
CA LYS A 126 5.04 -5.13 -9.65
C LYS A 126 6.24 -4.26 -9.25
N LYS A 127 6.19 -2.94 -9.50
CA LYS A 127 7.26 -2.00 -9.08
C LYS A 127 7.45 -2.00 -7.57
N ILE A 128 6.36 -2.03 -6.79
CA ILE A 128 6.43 -2.13 -5.32
C ILE A 128 7.11 -3.45 -4.93
N THR A 129 6.72 -4.56 -5.53
CA THR A 129 7.29 -5.88 -5.27
C THR A 129 8.80 -5.92 -5.58
N GLU A 130 9.21 -5.39 -6.73
CA GLU A 130 10.63 -5.29 -7.13
C GLU A 130 11.42 -4.42 -6.15
N MET A 131 10.86 -3.28 -5.74
CA MET A 131 11.48 -2.38 -4.79
C MET A 131 11.65 -3.01 -3.40
N LEU A 132 10.63 -3.72 -2.89
CA LEU A 132 10.72 -4.46 -1.63
C LEU A 132 11.73 -5.60 -1.71
N THR A 133 11.78 -6.30 -2.86
CA THR A 133 12.75 -7.37 -3.12
C THR A 133 14.18 -6.83 -3.10
N GLU A 134 14.45 -5.73 -3.80
CA GLU A 134 15.76 -5.08 -3.80
C GLU A 134 16.12 -4.60 -2.39
N CYS A 135 15.16 -3.97 -1.69
CA CYS A 135 15.35 -3.47 -0.33
C CYS A 135 15.77 -4.59 0.62
N LYS A 136 15.08 -5.73 0.58
CA LYS A 136 15.42 -6.94 1.33
C LYS A 136 16.81 -7.46 0.96
N ASN A 137 17.04 -7.77 -0.31
CA ASN A 137 18.25 -8.47 -0.75
C ASN A 137 19.53 -7.66 -0.50
N ARG A 138 19.45 -6.33 -0.65
CA ARG A 138 20.56 -5.42 -0.39
C ARG A 138 20.60 -4.89 1.04
N LYS A 139 19.74 -5.41 1.92
CA LYS A 139 19.68 -5.07 3.35
C LYS A 139 19.48 -3.56 3.56
N HIS A 140 18.69 -2.93 2.70
CA HIS A 140 18.37 -1.51 2.78
C HIS A 140 17.25 -1.24 3.79
N VAL A 141 16.91 0.03 3.98
CA VAL A 141 15.94 0.47 4.98
C VAL A 141 14.69 0.99 4.27
N LEU A 142 13.52 0.58 4.76
CA LEU A 142 12.22 1.05 4.29
C LEU A 142 11.65 2.05 5.29
N LEU A 143 11.38 3.28 4.85
CA LEU A 143 10.73 4.33 5.62
C LEU A 143 9.27 4.45 5.18
N VAL A 144 8.34 4.40 6.14
CA VAL A 144 6.89 4.33 5.87
C VAL A 144 6.14 5.16 6.89
N THR A 145 5.04 5.77 6.49
CA THR A 145 4.09 6.35 7.46
C THR A 145 2.96 5.39 7.78
N PRO A 146 2.38 5.46 8.99
CA PRO A 146 1.20 4.67 9.34
C PRO A 146 0.07 4.82 8.31
N GLU A 147 -0.11 6.01 7.75
CA GLU A 147 -1.11 6.28 6.72
C GLU A 147 -0.83 5.53 5.41
N GLN A 148 0.41 5.58 4.90
CA GLN A 148 0.81 4.85 3.69
C GLN A 148 0.61 3.34 3.87
N ARG A 149 0.98 2.81 5.03
CA ARG A 149 0.79 1.39 5.39
C ARG A 149 -0.70 1.04 5.40
N LEU A 150 -1.52 1.84 6.07
CA LEU A 150 -2.96 1.60 6.18
C LEU A 150 -3.63 1.67 4.81
N CYS A 151 -3.31 2.68 3.99
CA CYS A 151 -3.85 2.82 2.64
C CYS A 151 -3.51 1.60 1.79
N PHE A 152 -2.27 1.10 1.88
CA PHE A 152 -1.87 -0.11 1.17
C PHE A 152 -2.65 -1.34 1.65
N GLN A 153 -2.81 -1.53 2.96
CA GLN A 153 -3.59 -2.64 3.53
C GLN A 153 -5.06 -2.60 3.10
N LEU A 154 -5.69 -1.43 3.16
CA LEU A 154 -7.08 -1.25 2.73
C LEU A 154 -7.24 -1.51 1.24
N LYS A 155 -6.31 -1.02 0.40
CA LYS A 155 -6.39 -1.24 -1.04
C LYS A 155 -6.29 -2.73 -1.40
N LYS A 156 -5.43 -3.48 -0.70
CA LYS A 156 -5.36 -4.93 -0.84
C LYS A 156 -6.68 -5.64 -0.51
N GLN A 157 -7.32 -5.22 0.58
CA GLN A 157 -8.63 -5.77 0.99
C GLN A 157 -9.71 -5.44 -0.03
N GLU A 158 -9.75 -4.21 -0.52
CA GLU A 158 -10.68 -3.77 -1.58
C GLU A 158 -10.51 -4.62 -2.85
N THR A 159 -9.27 -4.77 -3.36
CA THR A 159 -8.97 -5.62 -4.53
C THR A 159 -9.39 -7.08 -4.30
N PHE A 160 -9.19 -7.62 -3.10
CA PHE A 160 -9.62 -8.97 -2.77
C PHE A 160 -11.15 -9.12 -2.74
N LEU A 161 -11.86 -8.12 -2.20
CA LEU A 161 -13.33 -8.10 -2.19
C LEU A 161 -13.90 -7.99 -3.61
N GLU A 162 -13.34 -7.12 -4.45
CA GLU A 162 -13.74 -7.00 -5.86
C GLU A 162 -13.54 -8.31 -6.63
N TYR A 163 -12.46 -9.04 -6.33
CA TYR A 163 -12.22 -10.36 -6.92
C TYR A 163 -13.27 -11.38 -6.50
N LEU A 164 -13.64 -11.41 -5.22
CA LEU A 164 -14.69 -12.31 -4.72
C LEU A 164 -16.04 -12.00 -5.36
N GLN A 165 -16.36 -10.73 -5.57
CA GLN A 165 -17.60 -10.30 -6.22
C GLN A 165 -17.63 -10.63 -7.72
N SER A 166 -16.46 -10.62 -8.38
CA SER A 166 -16.33 -11.02 -9.79
C SER A 166 -16.09 -12.52 -10.01
N LYS A 167 -16.19 -13.35 -8.96
CA LYS A 167 -15.91 -14.79 -9.05
C LYS A 167 -16.80 -15.52 -10.07
N ASP A 168 -18.08 -15.14 -10.13
CA ASP A 168 -19.09 -15.73 -11.00
C ASP A 168 -19.22 -14.99 -12.36
N ALA A 169 -18.23 -14.18 -12.74
CA ALA A 169 -18.22 -13.45 -14.00
C ALA A 169 -18.35 -14.36 -15.24
N ASP A 170 -19.38 -14.11 -16.04
CA ASP A 170 -19.74 -14.90 -17.22
C ASP A 170 -19.79 -14.08 -18.53
N ASP A 171 -19.41 -12.80 -18.47
CA ASP A 171 -19.55 -11.81 -19.55
C ASP A 171 -21.01 -11.61 -20.01
N LEU A 172 -22.01 -11.90 -19.18
CA LEU A 172 -23.41 -11.65 -19.50
C LEU A 172 -23.92 -10.44 -18.72
N PHE A 173 -24.55 -9.50 -19.43
CA PHE A 173 -25.30 -8.41 -18.81
C PHE A 173 -26.72 -8.88 -18.49
N ASP A 174 -27.01 -9.04 -17.20
CA ASP A 174 -28.29 -9.52 -16.69
C ASP A 174 -29.25 -8.35 -16.42
N TRP A 175 -30.19 -8.15 -17.35
CA TRP A 175 -31.22 -7.11 -17.27
C TRP A 175 -32.26 -7.34 -16.17
N GLU A 176 -32.44 -8.59 -15.71
CA GLU A 176 -33.35 -8.92 -14.61
C GLU A 176 -32.74 -8.48 -13.28
N ARG A 177 -31.45 -8.81 -13.06
CA ARG A 177 -30.68 -8.33 -11.89
C ARG A 177 -30.54 -6.82 -11.85
N HIS A 178 -30.46 -6.17 -13.00
CA HIS A 178 -30.39 -4.71 -13.10
C HIS A 178 -31.60 -4.03 -12.44
N ASN A 179 -32.80 -4.64 -12.47
CA ASN A 179 -34.02 -4.01 -11.97
C ASN A 179 -34.23 -4.20 -10.45
N ASP A 180 -33.59 -5.21 -9.85
CA ASP A 180 -33.75 -5.53 -8.43
C ASP A 180 -32.91 -4.58 -7.55
N HIS A 181 -33.52 -3.47 -7.13
CA HIS A 181 -32.86 -2.48 -6.28
C HIS A 181 -32.42 -2.98 -4.89
N HIS A 182 -32.73 -4.22 -4.49
CA HIS A 182 -32.53 -4.65 -3.09
C HIS A 182 -32.18 -6.11 -2.80
N LYS A 183 -31.86 -7.00 -3.76
CA LYS A 183 -31.65 -8.42 -3.40
C LYS A 183 -30.49 -9.10 -4.13
N TYR A 184 -29.37 -9.25 -3.42
CA TYR A 184 -28.36 -10.30 -3.65
C TYR A 184 -28.89 -11.70 -3.27
N THR A 185 -30.14 -12.04 -3.62
CA THR A 185 -30.75 -13.32 -3.21
C THR A 185 -31.46 -14.03 -4.36
N HIS A 186 -30.81 -15.11 -4.79
CA HIS A 186 -31.33 -16.35 -5.40
C HIS A 186 -31.85 -16.36 -6.85
N LEU A 187 -31.16 -17.20 -7.65
CA LEU A 187 -31.67 -18.17 -8.62
C LEU A 187 -33.07 -17.88 -9.19
N ALA A 188 -33.11 -17.19 -10.33
CA ALA A 188 -34.32 -17.08 -11.15
C ALA A 188 -34.60 -18.41 -11.86
N ASN A 189 -35.42 -19.25 -11.23
CA ASN A 189 -36.22 -20.26 -11.92
C ASN A 189 -37.50 -19.56 -12.44
N ASN A 190 -37.42 -18.86 -13.58
CA ASN A 190 -38.63 -18.47 -14.31
C ASN A 190 -38.39 -18.52 -15.82
N LYS A 191 -39.20 -19.33 -16.51
CA LYS A 191 -39.11 -19.65 -17.94
C LYS A 191 -39.71 -18.58 -18.87
N ASN A 192 -40.01 -17.38 -18.38
CA ASN A 192 -40.54 -16.29 -19.20
C ASN A 192 -39.41 -15.33 -19.62
N PRO A 193 -39.34 -14.92 -20.90
CA PRO A 193 -38.36 -13.93 -21.34
C PRO A 193 -38.60 -12.61 -20.59
N TYR A 194 -37.59 -12.13 -19.88
CA TYR A 194 -37.62 -10.84 -19.20
C TYR A 194 -37.87 -9.71 -20.21
N ILE A 195 -38.91 -8.90 -19.97
CA ILE A 195 -39.30 -7.80 -20.85
C ILE A 195 -38.62 -6.52 -20.35
N LEU A 196 -37.80 -5.91 -21.22
CA LEU A 196 -37.10 -4.65 -20.91
C LEU A 196 -38.10 -3.51 -20.75
N THR A 197 -37.85 -2.64 -19.76
CA THR A 197 -38.57 -1.35 -19.66
C THR A 197 -38.14 -0.42 -20.80
N GLU A 198 -38.97 0.56 -21.16
CA GLU A 198 -38.62 1.55 -22.20
C GLU A 198 -37.26 2.21 -21.95
N PHE A 199 -36.95 2.51 -20.68
CA PHE A 199 -35.64 3.04 -20.29
C PHE A 199 -34.50 2.03 -20.50
N GLN A 200 -34.69 0.75 -20.15
CA GLN A 200 -33.68 -0.29 -20.37
C GLN A 200 -33.39 -0.50 -21.85
N VAL A 201 -34.38 -0.30 -22.74
CA VAL A 201 -34.16 -0.34 -24.19
C VAL A 201 -33.23 0.80 -24.64
N VAL A 202 -33.48 2.04 -24.17
CA VAL A 202 -32.62 3.20 -24.48
C VAL A 202 -31.22 3.01 -23.90
N LEU A 203 -31.12 2.56 -22.64
CA LEU A 203 -29.84 2.29 -21.98
C LEU A 203 -29.06 1.19 -22.71
N ARG A 204 -29.73 0.11 -23.12
CA ARG A 204 -29.12 -0.95 -23.92
C ARG A 204 -28.53 -0.39 -25.21
N GLN A 205 -29.28 0.43 -25.92
CA GLN A 205 -28.81 1.06 -27.16
C GLN A 205 -27.59 1.97 -26.91
N ALA A 206 -27.58 2.74 -25.82
CA ALA A 206 -26.42 3.54 -25.42
C ALA A 206 -25.19 2.66 -25.12
N LEU A 207 -25.36 1.57 -24.36
CA LEU A 207 -24.27 0.64 -24.04
C LEU A 207 -23.73 -0.10 -25.28
N GLU A 208 -24.59 -0.44 -26.24
CA GLU A 208 -24.19 -1.02 -27.53
C GLU A 208 -23.37 0.00 -28.36
N THR A 209 -23.82 1.26 -28.44
CA THR A 209 -23.10 2.35 -29.12
C THR A 209 -21.73 2.62 -28.49
N LEU A 210 -21.67 2.65 -27.16
CA LEU A 210 -20.42 2.80 -26.41
C LEU A 210 -19.52 1.55 -26.45
N GLY A 211 -20.03 0.44 -26.98
CA GLY A 211 -19.30 -0.83 -27.11
C GLY A 211 -19.08 -1.56 -25.78
N TYR A 212 -19.89 -1.29 -24.75
CA TYR A 212 -19.86 -2.03 -23.49
C TYR A 212 -20.49 -3.42 -23.63
N ILE A 213 -21.57 -3.53 -24.40
CA ILE A 213 -22.28 -4.80 -24.66
C ILE A 213 -22.54 -4.98 -26.16
N ASN A 214 -22.81 -6.21 -26.59
CA ASN A 214 -23.32 -6.51 -27.93
C ASN A 214 -24.83 -6.78 -27.95
N SER A 215 -25.36 -7.07 -29.15
CA SER A 215 -26.78 -7.40 -29.37
C SER A 215 -27.30 -8.64 -28.62
N ASN A 216 -26.40 -9.47 -28.08
CA ASN A 216 -26.73 -10.64 -27.26
C ASN A 216 -26.51 -10.38 -25.76
N ASN A 217 -26.36 -9.11 -25.35
CA ASN A 217 -26.04 -8.70 -23.97
C ASN A 217 -24.68 -9.24 -23.46
N LYS A 218 -23.78 -9.65 -24.35
CA LYS A 218 -22.44 -10.05 -23.96
C LYS A 218 -21.59 -8.81 -23.67
N ILE A 219 -20.97 -8.77 -22.50
CA ILE A 219 -20.05 -7.71 -22.07
C ILE A 219 -18.76 -7.81 -22.90
N LEU A 220 -18.39 -6.69 -23.53
CA LEU A 220 -17.20 -6.58 -24.38
C LEU A 220 -16.04 -5.87 -23.67
N LYS A 221 -16.35 -4.94 -22.77
CA LYS A 221 -15.39 -4.22 -21.92
C LYS A 221 -16.06 -3.80 -20.61
N TYR A 222 -15.26 -3.53 -19.60
CA TYR A 222 -15.71 -2.96 -18.32
C TYR A 222 -15.27 -1.49 -18.22
N PRO A 223 -15.98 -0.66 -17.43
CA PRO A 223 -15.72 0.78 -17.34
C PRO A 223 -14.48 1.11 -16.49
N SER A 224 -13.27 0.88 -17.04
CA SER A 224 -11.99 1.03 -16.33
C SER A 224 -11.63 2.46 -15.89
N GLU A 225 -12.24 3.48 -16.49
CA GLU A 225 -12.00 4.91 -16.19
C GLU A 225 -12.72 5.38 -14.92
N GLY A 226 -13.51 4.50 -14.30
CA GLY A 226 -14.26 4.79 -13.09
C GLY A 226 -15.70 5.26 -13.36
N TYR A 227 -16.46 5.36 -12.27
CA TYR A 227 -17.89 5.57 -12.32
C TYR A 227 -18.29 6.93 -12.91
N ASN A 228 -17.59 8.02 -12.56
CA ASN A 228 -17.97 9.36 -13.00
C ASN A 228 -17.84 9.52 -14.53
N THR A 229 -16.72 9.08 -15.10
CA THR A 229 -16.49 9.12 -16.54
C THR A 229 -17.47 8.21 -17.29
N PHE A 230 -17.73 7.02 -16.76
CA PHE A 230 -18.76 6.13 -17.30
C PHE A 230 -20.14 6.79 -17.29
N GLN A 231 -20.52 7.43 -16.19
CA GLN A 231 -21.80 8.11 -16.06
C GLN A 231 -21.94 9.23 -17.08
N GLU A 232 -20.92 10.08 -17.25
CA GLU A 232 -20.93 11.16 -18.24
C GLU A 232 -21.09 10.63 -19.68
N GLN A 233 -20.39 9.55 -20.03
CA GLN A 233 -20.49 8.91 -21.35
C GLN A 233 -21.90 8.37 -21.61
N VAL A 234 -22.46 7.67 -20.63
CA VAL A 234 -23.81 7.07 -20.74
C VAL A 234 -24.88 8.14 -20.80
N ASP A 235 -24.80 9.16 -19.94
CA ASP A 235 -25.76 10.27 -19.90
C ASP A 235 -25.74 11.06 -21.23
N HIS A 236 -24.56 11.27 -21.81
CA HIS A 236 -24.41 11.91 -23.12
C HIS A 236 -25.09 11.09 -24.24
N GLU A 237 -24.85 9.78 -24.31
CA GLU A 237 -25.48 8.93 -25.33
C GLU A 237 -26.99 8.79 -25.15
N ILE A 238 -27.49 8.70 -23.92
CA ILE A 238 -28.93 8.67 -23.65
C ILE A 238 -29.60 9.97 -24.14
N SER A 239 -28.93 11.12 -23.96
CA SER A 239 -29.43 12.41 -24.44
C SER A 239 -29.48 12.53 -25.97
N ASN A 240 -28.60 11.82 -26.68
CA ASN A 240 -28.61 11.75 -28.14
C ASN A 240 -29.74 10.84 -28.68
N ILE A 241 -30.07 9.78 -27.95
CA ILE A 241 -31.07 8.79 -28.35
C ILE A 241 -32.50 9.26 -28.02
N SER A 242 -32.68 10.01 -26.92
CA SER A 242 -34.01 10.41 -26.43
C SER A 242 -34.15 11.92 -26.22
N SER A 243 -35.06 12.56 -26.97
CA SER A 243 -35.32 14.01 -26.90
C SER A 243 -36.20 14.43 -25.71
N GLN A 244 -36.66 13.47 -24.88
CA GLN A 244 -37.54 13.73 -23.75
C GLN A 244 -36.74 14.01 -22.48
N LYS A 245 -36.81 15.27 -22.00
CA LYS A 245 -36.15 15.78 -20.79
C LYS A 245 -36.71 15.23 -19.46
N GLU A 246 -37.64 14.27 -19.50
CA GLU A 246 -38.32 13.73 -18.31
C GLU A 246 -37.94 12.26 -18.07
N TYR A 247 -36.73 12.01 -17.57
CA TYR A 247 -36.44 10.79 -16.83
C TYR A 247 -35.82 11.14 -15.49
N HIS A 248 -36.69 11.50 -14.54
CA HIS A 248 -36.36 11.65 -13.12
C HIS A 248 -36.12 10.30 -12.39
N ALA A 249 -35.99 9.18 -13.12
CA ALA A 249 -35.65 7.88 -12.55
C ALA A 249 -34.12 7.74 -12.43
N ARG A 250 -33.53 8.42 -11.44
CA ARG A 250 -32.11 8.26 -11.04
C ARG A 250 -31.85 7.02 -10.16
N PRO A 251 -32.38 5.86 -10.55
CA PRO A 251 -31.60 4.65 -10.29
C PRO A 251 -31.61 3.80 -11.59
N ASN A 252 -30.52 3.74 -12.35
CA ASN A 252 -29.64 2.55 -12.31
C ASN A 252 -28.36 2.64 -13.18
N VAL A 253 -27.85 3.83 -13.52
CA VAL A 253 -26.50 3.92 -14.14
C VAL A 253 -25.45 3.28 -13.21
N ASN A 254 -25.63 3.42 -11.89
CA ASN A 254 -24.85 2.71 -10.89
C ASN A 254 -25.01 1.18 -10.95
N ALA A 255 -26.22 0.62 -11.03
CA ALA A 255 -26.37 -0.84 -11.16
C ALA A 255 -25.81 -1.35 -12.50
N THR A 256 -25.94 -0.56 -13.56
CA THR A 256 -25.32 -0.85 -14.85
C THR A 256 -23.81 -0.95 -14.73
N PHE A 257 -23.19 0.04 -14.06
CA PHE A 257 -21.77 0.04 -13.76
C PHE A 257 -21.38 -1.21 -12.97
N VAL A 258 -22.10 -1.51 -11.89
CA VAL A 258 -21.87 -2.67 -11.01
C VAL A 258 -21.95 -3.99 -11.79
N ILE A 259 -22.95 -4.17 -12.65
CA ILE A 259 -23.12 -5.38 -13.47
C ILE A 259 -21.99 -5.49 -14.50
N LEU A 260 -21.69 -4.41 -15.23
CA LEU A 260 -20.58 -4.39 -16.20
C LEU A 260 -19.23 -4.66 -15.53
N TRP A 261 -19.04 -4.16 -14.32
CA TRP A 261 -17.84 -4.32 -13.54
C TRP A 261 -17.69 -5.77 -13.07
N TYR A 262 -18.60 -6.28 -12.25
CA TYR A 262 -18.44 -7.58 -11.61
C TYR A 262 -18.72 -8.78 -12.53
N ASN A 263 -19.52 -8.66 -13.59
CA ASN A 263 -19.74 -9.76 -14.53
C ASN A 263 -18.67 -9.86 -15.63
N SER A 264 -17.71 -8.94 -15.68
CA SER A 264 -16.63 -8.93 -16.68
C SER A 264 -15.50 -9.89 -16.33
N ARG A 265 -15.25 -10.88 -17.21
CA ARG A 265 -14.10 -11.80 -17.08
C ARG A 265 -12.77 -11.09 -17.29
N GLN A 266 -12.75 -9.98 -18.04
CA GLN A 266 -11.55 -9.17 -18.22
C GLN A 266 -11.10 -8.57 -16.89
N LEU A 267 -12.03 -7.98 -16.12
CA LEU A 267 -11.75 -7.47 -14.79
C LEU A 267 -11.27 -8.59 -13.87
N LYS A 268 -12.00 -9.72 -13.84
CA LYS A 268 -11.62 -10.89 -13.03
C LYS A 268 -10.18 -11.32 -13.30
N THR A 269 -9.80 -11.47 -14.57
CA THR A 269 -8.43 -11.87 -14.96
C THR A 269 -7.38 -10.86 -14.49
N HIS A 270 -7.69 -9.56 -14.59
CA HIS A 270 -6.81 -8.50 -14.10
C HIS A 270 -6.65 -8.55 -12.58
N LEU A 271 -7.76 -8.69 -11.83
CA LEU A 271 -7.75 -8.82 -10.37
C LEU A 271 -7.01 -10.08 -9.90
N GLU A 272 -7.15 -11.21 -10.61
CA GLU A 272 -6.38 -12.44 -10.33
C GLU A 272 -4.88 -12.22 -10.44
N GLN A 273 -4.43 -11.52 -11.48
CA GLN A 273 -3.01 -11.18 -11.64
C GLN A 273 -2.52 -10.26 -10.52
N GLN A 274 -3.33 -9.25 -10.14
CA GLN A 274 -3.00 -8.36 -9.04
C GLN A 274 -2.87 -9.10 -7.71
N ILE A 275 -3.86 -9.93 -7.38
CA ILE A 275 -3.89 -10.72 -6.16
C ILE A 275 -2.68 -11.67 -6.09
N GLY A 276 -2.31 -12.31 -7.19
CA GLY A 276 -1.10 -13.13 -7.27
C GLY A 276 0.16 -12.34 -6.88
N LEU A 277 0.31 -11.11 -7.38
CA LEU A 277 1.41 -10.23 -6.99
C LEU A 277 1.32 -9.78 -5.53
N LEU A 278 0.12 -9.48 -5.03
CA LEU A 278 -0.08 -9.07 -3.64
C LEU A 278 0.25 -10.18 -2.64
N TYR A 279 -0.03 -11.44 -2.97
CA TYR A 279 0.39 -12.58 -2.15
C TYR A 279 1.91 -12.66 -2.03
N SER A 280 2.66 -12.38 -3.10
CA SER A 280 4.12 -12.33 -3.01
C SER A 280 4.62 -11.21 -2.09
N ILE A 281 3.86 -10.12 -1.95
CA ILE A 281 4.19 -9.04 -1.01
C ILE A 281 3.95 -9.48 0.43
N ASP A 282 2.93 -10.31 0.68
CA ASP A 282 2.62 -10.84 2.03
C ASP A 282 3.65 -11.86 2.53
N GLU A 283 4.44 -12.45 1.64
CA GLU A 283 5.56 -13.31 2.01
C GLU A 283 6.73 -12.52 2.63
N PHE A 284 6.79 -11.19 2.41
CA PHE A 284 7.79 -10.36 3.07
C PHE A 284 7.52 -10.28 4.57
N LYS A 285 8.53 -10.65 5.35
CA LYS A 285 8.57 -10.41 6.78
C LYS A 285 9.17 -9.04 7.05
N PHE A 286 8.51 -8.27 7.89
CA PHE A 286 8.92 -6.91 8.28
C PHE A 286 9.32 -6.90 9.74
N PHE A 287 10.39 -6.17 10.06
CA PHE A 287 10.68 -5.71 11.41
C PHE A 287 10.28 -4.25 11.52
N ASP A 288 9.23 -3.99 12.30
CA ASP A 288 8.72 -2.65 12.53
C ASP A 288 9.49 -1.97 13.67
N ILE A 289 10.12 -0.84 13.36
CA ILE A 289 10.67 0.07 14.35
C ILE A 289 9.80 1.33 14.31
N LEU A 290 9.22 1.69 15.44
CA LEU A 290 8.45 2.93 15.59
C LEU A 290 9.30 3.96 16.31
N ASP A 291 9.39 5.16 15.75
CA ASP A 291 10.01 6.29 16.42
C ASP A 291 8.95 7.34 16.77
N GLU A 292 8.52 7.34 18.04
CA GLU A 292 7.52 8.27 18.57
C GLU A 292 8.11 9.62 19.01
N SER A 293 9.35 9.94 18.62
CA SER A 293 10.13 11.07 19.16
C SER A 293 9.41 12.44 19.22
N ASP A 294 8.32 12.67 18.48
CA ASP A 294 7.63 13.97 18.46
C ASP A 294 6.13 13.98 18.82
N GLU A 295 5.47 12.86 19.15
CA GLU A 295 4.06 12.95 19.62
C GLU A 295 3.95 13.65 20.98
N ILE A 296 4.92 13.45 21.86
CA ILE A 296 4.95 14.06 23.20
C ILE A 296 5.15 15.59 23.12
N LEU A 297 5.82 16.10 22.07
CA LEU A 297 6.11 17.53 21.95
C LEU A 297 4.94 18.34 21.37
N ARG A 298 3.97 17.71 20.68
CA ARG A 298 2.76 18.41 20.21
C ARG A 298 1.60 18.36 21.18
N HIS A 299 1.55 17.34 22.03
CA HIS A 299 0.57 17.23 23.08
C HIS A 299 1.30 17.14 24.40
N GLY A 300 1.53 18.30 25.02
CA GLY A 300 1.95 18.43 26.42
C GLY A 300 0.90 17.89 27.39
N LYS A 301 0.64 16.60 27.29
CA LYS A 301 -0.07 15.78 28.26
C LYS A 301 0.69 14.47 28.36
N GLU A 302 1.52 14.41 29.39
CA GLU A 302 1.92 13.16 30.02
C GLU A 302 0.67 12.30 30.17
N LEU A 303 0.63 11.17 29.45
CA LEU A 303 -0.35 10.12 29.70
C LEU A 303 0.23 9.26 30.81
N ASN A 304 -0.37 9.39 32.00
CA ASN A 304 -0.26 8.43 33.10
C ASN A 304 -0.75 7.04 32.69
#